data_AF-A0A9X0YW71-F1
#
_entry.id   AF-A0A9X0YW71-F1
#
_cell.length_a   1.000
_cell.length_b   1.000
_cell.length_c   1.000
_cell.angle_alpha   90.00
_cell.angle_beta   90.00
_cell.angle_gamma   90.00
#
_symmetry.space_group_name_H-M   'P 1'
#
loop_
_entity.id
_entity.type
_entity.pdbx_description
1 polymer ?
#
loop_
_entity_poly.entity_id
_entity_poly.type
_entity_poly.pdbx_seq_one_letter_code
_entity_poly.pdbx_strand_id
1 'polypeptide(L)'
;MTLLTVFVGCGIVDGKGNDLTYEELVNLTIEEFESDMPEFGDSDYEFYNIDYGDDLRSNSDIKIWKNEKYVELVVYDQSEDFTRTRYYEIGDDGLRNVNGHPDIDFDSIKEKEPDYIEKQGKVIKE
;
A
#
# COMPACT_ATOMS: atom_id res chain seq x y z
N MET A 1 18.05 -43.77 8.89
CA MET A 1 18.76 -42.49 9.09
C MET A 1 19.20 -42.00 7.72
N THR A 2 19.19 -40.67 7.52
CA THR A 2 19.50 -39.92 6.29
C THR A 2 18.33 -39.83 5.31
N LEU A 3 17.91 -38.69 4.79
CA LEU A 3 17.85 -37.27 5.22
C LEU A 3 16.83 -36.68 4.23
N LEU A 4 15.89 -35.91 4.75
CA LEU A 4 14.88 -35.19 3.99
C LEU A 4 15.54 -34.19 3.02
N THR A 5 15.13 -34.15 1.77
CA THR A 5 15.29 -32.96 0.92
C THR A 5 13.96 -32.71 0.25
N VAL A 6 13.09 -31.99 0.95
CA VAL A 6 11.93 -31.36 0.33
C VAL A 6 12.48 -30.16 -0.44
N PHE A 7 12.52 -30.28 -1.76
CA PHE A 7 12.49 -29.11 -2.62
C PHE A 7 11.11 -28.48 -2.42
N VAL A 8 11.01 -27.49 -1.52
CA VAL A 8 9.91 -26.53 -1.57
C VAL A 8 10.26 -25.64 -2.74
N GLY A 9 9.80 -26.03 -3.93
CA GLY A 9 9.89 -25.17 -5.10
C GLY A 9 9.21 -23.86 -4.77
N CYS A 10 9.93 -22.75 -4.95
CA CYS A 10 9.33 -21.45 -5.23
C CYS A 10 8.11 -21.70 -6.11
N GLY A 11 6.93 -21.39 -5.58
CA GLY A 11 5.69 -21.47 -6.32
C GLY A 11 5.88 -20.67 -7.59
N ILE A 12 5.83 -21.37 -8.72
CA ILE A 12 5.58 -20.79 -10.02
C ILE A 12 4.26 -20.05 -9.84
N VAL A 13 4.30 -18.71 -9.78
CA VAL A 13 3.09 -17.90 -9.92
C VAL A 13 2.79 -17.91 -11.42
N ASP A 14 2.21 -19.02 -11.86
CA ASP A 14 1.72 -19.19 -13.23
C ASP A 14 0.64 -18.12 -13.47
N GLY A 15 0.98 -17.14 -14.32
CA GLY A 15 0.10 -16.26 -15.10
C GLY A 15 -1.38 -16.24 -14.75
N LYS A 16 -1.74 -15.67 -13.60
CA LYS A 16 -3.07 -15.13 -13.35
C LYS A 16 -2.98 -13.63 -13.56
N GLY A 17 -3.76 -13.09 -14.50
CA GLY A 17 -4.11 -11.67 -14.42
C GLY A 17 -4.74 -11.46 -13.06
N ASN A 18 -4.00 -10.83 -12.15
CA ASN A 18 -4.32 -10.81 -10.74
C ASN A 18 -5.56 -9.95 -10.52
N ASP A 19 -6.73 -10.60 -10.45
CA ASP A 19 -7.96 -10.01 -9.94
C ASP A 19 -7.85 -9.93 -8.42
N LEU A 20 -6.93 -9.09 -7.93
CA LEU A 20 -6.77 -8.84 -6.51
C LEU A 20 -8.09 -8.28 -5.98
N THR A 21 -8.59 -8.92 -4.93
CA THR A 21 -9.73 -8.41 -4.18
C THR A 21 -9.35 -7.08 -3.53
N TYR A 22 -10.37 -6.29 -3.22
CA TYR A 22 -10.21 -5.02 -2.49
C TYR A 22 -9.49 -5.23 -1.16
N GLU A 23 -9.82 -6.30 -0.43
CA GLU A 23 -9.17 -6.61 0.84
C GLU A 23 -7.69 -6.98 0.66
N GLU A 24 -7.34 -7.73 -0.38
CA GLU A 24 -5.94 -8.00 -0.72
C GLU A 24 -5.18 -6.73 -1.09
N LEU A 25 -5.79 -5.84 -1.91
CA LEU A 25 -5.19 -4.56 -2.27
C LEU A 25 -4.98 -3.66 -1.05
N VAL A 26 -5.94 -3.60 -0.14
CA VAL A 26 -5.83 -2.82 1.10
C VAL A 26 -4.70 -3.38 1.98
N ASN A 27 -4.66 -4.69 2.21
CA ASN A 27 -3.63 -5.31 3.04
C ASN A 27 -2.23 -5.11 2.44
N LEU A 28 -2.07 -5.33 1.12
CA LEU A 28 -0.80 -5.06 0.43
C LEU A 28 -0.40 -3.58 0.52
N THR A 29 -1.36 -2.65 0.44
CA THR A 29 -1.07 -1.21 0.53
C THR A 29 -0.51 -0.84 1.90
N ILE A 30 -1.06 -1.43 2.96
CA ILE A 30 -0.59 -1.26 4.33
C ILE A 30 0.80 -1.89 4.52
N GLU A 31 1.01 -3.12 4.05
CA GLU A 31 2.29 -3.82 4.12
C GLU A 31 3.41 -3.06 3.37
N GLU A 32 3.14 -2.57 2.16
CA GLU A 32 4.10 -1.78 1.39
C GLU A 32 4.40 -0.43 2.07
N PHE A 33 3.40 0.22 2.67
CA PHE A 33 3.63 1.44 3.43
C PHE A 33 4.58 1.21 4.60
N GLU A 34 4.33 0.18 5.39
CA GLU A 34 5.17 -0.17 6.55
C GLU A 34 6.58 -0.60 6.10
N SER A 35 6.71 -1.34 4.99
CA SER A 35 8.01 -1.72 4.43
C SER A 35 8.80 -0.54 3.86
N ASP A 36 8.12 0.50 3.36
CA ASP A 36 8.74 1.73 2.86
C ASP A 36 9.19 2.65 4.01
N MET A 37 8.69 2.43 5.23
CA MET A 37 9.18 3.17 6.40
C MET A 37 10.57 2.65 6.75
N PRO A 38 11.58 3.53 6.91
CA PRO A 38 12.89 3.10 7.34
C PRO A 38 12.77 2.40 8.70
N GLU A 39 13.15 1.12 8.77
CA GLU A 39 13.26 0.40 10.04
C GLU A 39 14.29 1.13 10.91
N PHE A 40 13.84 1.68 12.04
CA PHE A 40 14.69 2.42 12.97
C PHE A 40 15.63 1.47 13.71
N GLY A 41 16.87 1.42 13.26
CA GLY A 41 18.03 0.98 14.03
C GLY A 41 19.25 1.78 13.60
N ASP A 42 19.78 2.62 14.48
CA ASP A 42 21.12 3.26 14.41
C ASP A 42 21.34 4.56 13.59
N SER A 43 20.37 5.49 13.46
CA SER A 43 20.78 6.86 13.08
C SER A 43 19.98 7.98 13.74
N ASP A 44 20.71 8.97 14.27
CA ASP A 44 20.26 10.14 15.05
C ASP A 44 19.40 11.17 14.26
N TYR A 45 18.71 10.76 13.20
CA TYR A 45 17.83 11.63 12.42
C TYR A 45 16.36 11.30 12.75
N GLU A 46 15.82 11.95 13.78
CA GLU A 46 14.42 11.90 14.25
C GLU A 46 13.42 12.57 13.29
N PHE A 47 13.34 12.16 12.02
CA PHE A 47 12.42 12.79 11.06
C PHE A 47 11.20 11.94 10.65
N TYR A 48 11.04 10.70 11.13
CA TYR A 48 10.04 9.79 10.56
C TYR A 48 9.30 8.86 11.54
N ASN A 49 9.02 9.30 12.76
CA ASN A 49 8.16 8.51 13.67
C ASN A 49 6.70 8.93 13.47
N ILE A 50 5.99 8.29 12.53
CA ILE A 50 4.56 8.57 12.32
C ILE A 50 3.78 7.85 13.43
N ASP A 51 3.05 8.59 14.24
CA ASP A 51 2.13 8.00 15.20
C ASP A 51 0.76 7.79 14.53
N TYR A 52 0.56 6.63 13.93
CA TYR A 52 -0.72 6.23 13.36
C TYR A 52 -1.60 5.45 14.37
N GLY A 53 -1.35 5.59 15.68
CA GLY A 53 -2.14 4.97 16.74
C GLY A 53 -2.09 3.43 16.77
N ASP A 54 -3.18 2.79 17.20
CA ASP A 54 -3.26 1.34 17.40
C ASP A 54 -3.31 0.53 16.09
N ASP A 55 -3.75 1.14 14.99
CA ASP A 55 -3.97 0.49 13.70
C ASP A 55 -3.83 1.49 12.54
N LEU A 56 -2.93 1.19 11.60
CA LEU A 56 -2.64 2.06 10.46
C LEU A 56 -3.87 2.26 9.57
N ARG A 57 -4.62 1.18 9.30
CA ARG A 57 -5.80 1.21 8.43
C ARG A 57 -6.91 2.11 9.00
N SER A 58 -7.13 2.05 10.32
CA SER A 58 -8.05 2.92 11.05
C SER A 58 -7.63 4.39 11.07
N ASN A 59 -6.35 4.69 10.84
CA ASN A 59 -5.83 6.05 10.72
C ASN A 59 -5.42 6.41 9.28
N SER A 60 -6.03 5.75 8.29
CA SER A 60 -5.75 6.02 6.88
C SER A 60 -7.02 6.12 6.04
N ASP A 61 -6.95 6.93 4.99
CA ASP A 61 -7.90 6.86 3.88
C ASP A 61 -7.27 6.10 2.72
N ILE A 62 -8.03 5.20 2.09
CA ILE A 62 -7.59 4.39 0.95
C ILE A 62 -8.56 4.60 -0.20
N LYS A 63 -8.04 4.90 -1.39
CA LYS A 63 -8.80 4.96 -2.63
C LYS A 63 -8.15 4.07 -3.68
N ILE A 64 -8.97 3.33 -4.42
CA ILE A 64 -8.49 2.42 -5.46
C ILE A 64 -9.19 2.74 -6.77
N TRP A 65 -8.40 2.92 -7.83
CA TRP A 65 -8.85 3.02 -9.21
C TRP A 65 -8.35 1.76 -9.94
N LYS A 66 -9.17 0.71 -9.98
CA LYS A 66 -8.80 -0.59 -10.57
C LYS A 66 -8.52 -0.48 -12.06
N ASN A 67 -9.33 0.30 -12.78
CA ASN A 67 -9.15 0.50 -14.22
C ASN A 67 -7.87 1.27 -14.55
N GLU A 68 -7.48 2.20 -13.69
CA GLU A 68 -6.25 2.96 -13.84
C GLU A 68 -5.04 2.22 -13.28
N LYS A 69 -5.26 1.15 -12.52
CA LYS A 69 -4.25 0.40 -11.78
C LYS A 69 -3.53 1.26 -10.73
N TYR A 70 -4.27 2.01 -9.93
CA TYR A 70 -3.69 2.88 -8.89
C TYR A 70 -4.37 2.74 -7.53
N VAL A 71 -3.57 2.94 -6.48
CA VAL A 71 -4.00 3.12 -5.09
C VAL A 71 -3.43 4.42 -4.54
N GLU A 72 -4.27 5.19 -3.85
CA GLU A 72 -3.87 6.31 -3.00
C GLU A 72 -4.09 5.91 -1.54
N LEU A 73 -3.05 6.06 -0.73
CA LEU A 73 -3.07 5.93 0.73
C LEU A 73 -2.78 7.29 1.34
N VAL A 74 -3.66 7.78 2.23
CA VAL A 74 -3.42 8.97 3.04
C VAL A 74 -3.36 8.53 4.50
N VAL A 75 -2.18 8.61 5.11
CA VAL A 75 -1.96 8.30 6.52
C VAL A 75 -2.01 9.58 7.33
N TYR A 76 -2.77 9.57 8.42
CA TYR A 76 -2.89 10.67 9.36
C TYR A 76 -1.98 10.41 10.56
N ASP A 77 -1.04 11.33 10.82
CA ASP A 77 -0.27 11.32 12.06
C ASP A 77 -1.15 11.87 13.19
N GLN A 78 -1.21 11.17 14.32
CA GLN A 78 -1.96 11.59 15.51
C GLN A 78 -1.15 12.54 16.39
N SER A 79 0.18 12.49 16.29
CA SER A 79 1.09 13.28 17.11
C SER A 79 1.38 14.66 16.49
N GLU A 80 1.29 14.75 15.17
CA GLU A 80 1.51 15.98 14.40
C GLU A 80 0.28 16.30 13.52
N ASP A 81 -0.01 17.57 13.25
CA ASP A 81 -1.00 17.98 12.22
C ASP A 81 -0.44 17.72 10.79
N PHE A 82 0.14 16.55 10.58
CA PHE A 82 0.81 16.14 9.35
C PHE A 82 0.11 14.94 8.73
N THR A 83 0.01 14.96 7.40
CA THR A 83 -0.51 13.84 6.63
C THR A 83 0.52 13.37 5.63
N ARG A 84 0.64 12.05 5.49
CA ARG A 84 1.51 11.42 4.49
C ARG A 84 0.66 10.77 3.42
N THR A 85 0.78 11.26 2.20
CA THR A 85 0.17 10.62 1.04
C THR A 85 1.19 9.71 0.35
N ARG A 86 0.72 8.53 -0.05
CA ARG A 86 1.47 7.54 -0.82
C ARG A 86 0.63 7.06 -2.00
N TYR A 87 1.30 6.92 -3.14
CA TYR A 87 0.74 6.36 -4.36
C TYR A 87 1.41 5.03 -4.72
N TYR A 88 0.58 4.05 -5.08
CA TYR A 88 1.02 2.75 -5.56
C TYR A 88 0.38 2.44 -6.91
N GLU A 89 1.16 1.85 -7.81
CA GLU A 89 0.66 1.26 -9.05
C GLU A 89 0.37 -0.24 -8.82
N ILE A 90 -0.75 -0.72 -9.34
CA ILE A 90 -1.17 -2.12 -9.29
C ILE A 90 -0.51 -2.86 -10.46
N GLY A 91 0.58 -3.56 -10.17
CA GLY A 91 1.31 -4.41 -11.10
C GLY A 91 0.86 -5.87 -11.07
N ASP A 92 1.42 -6.66 -11.97
CA ASP A 92 1.16 -8.10 -12.01
C ASP A 92 1.80 -8.82 -10.80
N ASP A 93 2.88 -8.28 -10.24
CA ASP A 93 3.61 -8.87 -9.10
C ASP A 93 3.24 -8.26 -7.73
N GLY A 94 2.25 -7.37 -7.67
CA GLY A 94 1.84 -6.68 -6.44
C GLY A 94 1.71 -5.16 -6.62
N LEU A 95 1.97 -4.42 -5.54
CA LEU A 95 1.95 -2.96 -5.54
C LEU A 95 3.36 -2.41 -5.72
N ARG A 96 3.49 -1.32 -6.46
CA ARG A 96 4.76 -0.61 -6.66
C ARG A 96 4.62 0.83 -6.19
N ASN A 97 5.45 1.26 -5.24
CA ASN A 97 5.51 2.66 -4.84
C ASN A 97 5.95 3.53 -6.04
N VAL A 98 5.16 4.54 -6.35
CA VAL A 98 5.38 5.44 -7.49
C VAL A 98 5.41 6.91 -7.10
N ASN A 99 5.63 7.19 -5.82
CA ASN A 99 5.70 8.56 -5.31
C ASN A 99 6.86 9.33 -5.97
N GLY A 100 6.55 10.50 -6.55
CA GLY A 100 7.54 11.34 -7.24
C GLY A 100 7.95 10.84 -8.63
N HIS A 101 7.28 9.83 -9.19
CA HIS A 101 7.54 9.39 -10.56
C HIS A 101 7.02 10.44 -11.56
N PRO A 102 7.87 11.05 -12.41
CA PRO A 102 7.51 12.21 -13.23
C PRO A 102 6.52 11.88 -14.37
N ASP A 103 6.44 10.61 -14.75
CA ASP A 103 5.61 10.15 -15.86
C ASP A 103 4.15 9.86 -15.45
N ILE A 104 3.80 10.03 -14.17
CA ILE A 104 2.47 9.73 -13.66
C ILE A 104 1.72 11.03 -13.36
N ASP A 105 0.61 11.22 -14.06
CA ASP A 105 -0.29 12.34 -13.86
C ASP A 105 -1.37 11.98 -12.82
N PHE A 106 -1.02 12.16 -11.54
CA PHE A 106 -1.94 11.90 -10.42
C PHE A 106 -3.15 12.84 -10.42
N ASP A 107 -3.04 14.04 -10.99
CA ASP A 107 -4.16 14.99 -11.05
C ASP A 107 -5.24 14.45 -11.98
N SER A 108 -4.86 13.97 -13.17
CA SER A 108 -5.78 13.31 -14.10
C SER A 108 -6.45 12.04 -13.51
N ILE A 109 -5.74 11.29 -12.67
CA ILE A 109 -6.30 10.11 -12.01
C ILE A 109 -7.34 10.53 -10.95
N LYS A 110 -7.04 11.57 -10.15
CA LYS A 110 -7.93 12.07 -9.09
C LYS A 110 -9.21 12.72 -9.61
N GLU A 111 -9.23 13.20 -10.85
CA GLU A 111 -10.45 13.67 -11.51
C GLU A 111 -11.45 12.53 -11.79
N LYS A 112 -10.98 11.28 -11.85
CA LYS A 112 -11.83 10.09 -12.02
C LYS A 112 -12.39 9.63 -10.68
N GLU A 113 -13.60 9.08 -10.72
CA GLU A 113 -14.21 8.51 -9.53
C GLU A 113 -13.50 7.20 -9.13
N PRO A 114 -13.05 7.03 -7.87
CA PRO A 114 -12.47 5.78 -7.41
C PRO A 114 -13.48 4.64 -7.48
N ASP A 115 -13.02 3.43 -7.78
CA ASP A 115 -13.84 2.22 -7.71
C ASP A 115 -14.11 1.87 -6.24
N TYR A 116 -13.11 2.04 -5.37
CA TYR A 116 -13.19 1.78 -3.93
C TYR A 116 -12.78 3.01 -3.12
N ILE A 117 -13.48 3.23 -2.01
CA ILE A 117 -13.15 4.27 -1.04
C ILE A 117 -13.33 3.69 0.37
N GLU A 118 -12.25 3.68 1.14
CA GLU A 118 -12.25 3.43 2.57
C GLU A 118 -11.72 4.66 3.29
N LYS A 119 -12.37 5.01 4.41
CA LYS A 119 -11.92 6.10 5.27
C LYS A 119 -11.83 5.61 6.69
N GLN A 120 -10.62 5.63 7.25
CA GLN A 120 -10.35 5.30 8.65
C GLN A 120 -10.98 3.96 9.05
N GLY A 121 -10.66 2.90 8.30
CA GLY A 121 -11.19 1.55 8.54
C GLY A 121 -12.64 1.30 8.07
N LYS A 122 -13.32 2.32 7.52
CA LYS A 122 -14.73 2.21 7.11
C LYS A 122 -14.88 2.28 5.59
N VAL A 123 -15.40 1.19 5.01
CA VAL A 123 -15.77 1.14 3.60
C VAL A 123 -16.91 2.12 3.30
N ILE A 124 -16.66 3.05 2.38
CA ILE A 124 -17.63 4.03 1.89
C ILE A 124 -18.16 3.63 0.52
N LYS A 125 -17.34 2.95 -0.31
CA LYS A 125 -17.68 2.51 -1.66
C LYS A 125 -16.90 1.25 -2.06
N GLU A 126 -17.57 0.32 -2.74
CA GLU A 126 -17.05 -0.89 -3.43
C GLU A 126 -17.67 -1.01 -4.84
#